data_AF-A0A485BCI3-F1
#
_entry.id   AF-A0A485BCI3-F1
#
_cell.length_a   1.000
_cell.length_b   1.000
_cell.length_c   1.000
_cell.angle_alpha   90.00
_cell.angle_beta   90.00
_cell.angle_gamma   90.00
#
_symmetry.space_group_name_H-M   'P 1'
#
loop_
_entity.id
_entity.type
_entity.pdbx_description
1 polymer ?
#
loop_
_entity_poly.entity_id
_entity_poly.type
_entity_poly.pdbx_seq_one_letter_code
_entity_poly.pdbx_strand_id
1 'polypeptide(L)'
;MLALSAEELIAKLDQLPADKKTVLRNNAGGHANHSLFWKGLKTGTTLQGDLKAAIERDFGSVDNFKAEFEKAAATRFGSGWAWLVLKGDKLARGFYR
;
A
#
# COMPACT_ATOMS: atom_id res chain seq x y z
N MET A 1 27.67 4.78 10.38
CA MET A 1 27.00 4.85 9.06
C MET A 1 25.53 4.51 9.32
N LEU A 2 24.63 5.48 9.23
CA LEU A 2 23.20 5.22 9.45
C LEU A 2 22.65 4.53 8.19
N ALA A 3 22.31 3.25 8.30
CA ALA A 3 21.66 2.51 7.23
C ALA A 3 20.18 2.92 7.18
N LEU A 4 19.69 3.31 5.99
CA LEU A 4 18.27 3.61 5.77
C LEU A 4 17.45 2.32 5.82
N SER A 5 16.20 2.43 6.29
CA SER A 5 15.22 1.35 6.14
C SER A 5 14.78 1.19 4.66
N ALA A 6 14.16 0.06 4.34
CA ALA A 6 13.63 -0.15 2.99
C ALA A 6 12.51 0.86 2.67
N GLU A 7 11.68 1.20 3.65
CA GLU A 7 10.60 2.18 3.55
C GLU A 7 11.15 3.60 3.29
N GLU A 8 12.19 4.00 4.02
CA GLU A 8 12.85 5.30 3.82
C GLU A 8 13.54 5.38 2.45
N LEU A 9 14.13 4.28 2.00
CA LEU A 9 14.80 4.20 0.70
C LEU A 9 13.81 4.33 -0.46
N ILE A 10 12.67 3.63 -0.41
CA ILE A 10 11.67 3.69 -1.49
C ILE A 10 10.93 5.04 -1.53
N ALA A 11 10.86 5.77 -0.41
CA ALA A 11 10.30 7.12 -0.36
C ALA A 11 11.22 8.18 -1.01
N LYS A 12 12.51 7.86 -1.20
CA LYS A 12 13.54 8.79 -1.71
C LYS A 12 14.18 8.30 -3.01
N LEU A 13 13.51 7.45 -3.78
CA LEU A 13 14.05 6.88 -5.02
C LEU A 13 14.57 7.95 -6.00
N ASP A 14 13.93 9.11 -6.05
CA ASP A 14 14.34 10.20 -6.95
C ASP A 14 15.69 10.82 -6.61
N GLN A 15 16.12 10.69 -5.35
CA GLN A 15 17.41 11.19 -4.84
C GLN A 15 18.56 10.21 -5.09
N LEU A 16 18.27 9.00 -5.59
CA LEU A 16 19.28 7.98 -5.83
C LEU A 16 20.00 8.17 -7.17
N PRO A 17 21.25 7.67 -7.32
CA PRO A 17 21.93 7.62 -8.61
C PRO A 17 21.09 6.90 -9.67
N ALA A 18 21.04 7.46 -10.88
CA ALA A 18 20.17 6.98 -11.96
C ALA A 18 20.37 5.50 -12.30
N ASP A 19 21.62 5.03 -12.26
CA ASP A 19 22.03 3.63 -12.49
C ASP A 19 21.53 2.67 -11.41
N LYS A 20 21.20 3.16 -10.22
CA LYS A 20 20.72 2.34 -9.08
C LYS A 20 19.21 2.40 -8.88
N LYS A 21 18.51 3.36 -9.48
CA LYS A 21 17.07 3.60 -9.25
C LYS A 21 16.23 2.35 -9.53
N THR A 22 16.42 1.72 -10.69
CA THR A 22 15.58 0.57 -11.10
C THR A 22 15.80 -0.65 -10.21
N VAL A 23 17.06 -0.99 -9.91
CA VAL A 23 17.37 -2.17 -9.07
C VAL A 23 16.88 -1.98 -7.65
N LEU A 24 17.03 -0.77 -7.08
CA LEU A 24 16.57 -0.48 -5.73
C LEU A 24 15.04 -0.37 -5.66
N ARG A 25 14.38 0.25 -6.65
CA ARG A 25 12.92 0.26 -6.74
C ARG A 25 12.35 -1.16 -6.71
N ASN A 26 12.87 -2.06 -7.56
CA ASN A 26 12.31 -3.40 -7.69
C ASN A 26 12.57 -4.25 -6.44
N ASN A 27 13.79 -4.26 -5.91
CA ASN A 27 14.17 -5.13 -4.81
C ASN A 27 13.78 -4.55 -3.44
N ALA A 28 14.06 -3.27 -3.18
CA ALA A 28 13.65 -2.63 -1.93
C ALA A 28 12.13 -2.46 -1.87
N GLY A 29 11.47 -2.15 -3.00
CA GLY A 29 10.02 -2.14 -3.10
C GLY A 29 9.43 -3.53 -2.85
N GLY A 30 10.00 -4.57 -3.45
CA GLY A 30 9.62 -5.96 -3.15
C GLY A 30 9.75 -6.28 -1.66
N HIS A 31 10.89 -5.96 -1.04
CA HIS A 31 11.11 -6.19 0.38
C HIS A 31 10.11 -5.45 1.27
N ALA A 32 9.92 -4.14 1.06
CA ALA A 32 8.98 -3.33 1.85
C ALA A 32 7.53 -3.82 1.70
N ASN A 33 7.10 -4.13 0.46
CA ASN A 33 5.73 -4.57 0.19
C ASN A 33 5.41 -5.90 0.88
N HIS A 34 6.32 -6.89 0.81
CA HIS A 34 6.12 -8.17 1.48
C HIS A 34 6.22 -8.04 3.00
N SER A 35 7.15 -7.25 3.51
CA SER A 35 7.26 -6.97 4.95
C SER A 35 5.98 -6.38 5.53
N LEU A 36 5.34 -5.45 4.81
CA LEU A 36 4.04 -4.90 5.19
C LEU A 36 2.92 -5.95 5.06
N PHE A 37 2.89 -6.69 3.95
CA PHE A 37 1.88 -7.71 3.69
C PHE A 37 1.79 -8.73 4.83
N TRP A 38 2.92 -9.30 5.26
CA TRP A 38 2.92 -10.29 6.34
C TRP A 38 2.53 -9.72 7.70
N LYS A 39 2.92 -8.48 8.00
CA LYS A 39 2.48 -7.78 9.21
C LYS A 39 0.98 -7.44 9.20
N GLY A 40 0.40 -7.28 8.01
CA GLY A 40 -1.02 -6.95 7.81
C GLY A 40 -1.98 -8.15 7.86
N LEU A 41 -1.48 -9.39 7.88
CA LEU A 41 -2.31 -10.59 7.87
C LEU A 41 -2.44 -11.20 9.27
N LYS A 42 -3.69 -11.40 9.71
CA LYS A 42 -4.03 -12.09 10.95
C LYS A 42 -5.42 -12.71 10.83
N THR A 43 -5.59 -13.93 11.37
CA THR A 43 -6.89 -14.60 11.44
C THR A 43 -7.74 -14.07 12.61
N GLY A 44 -9.05 -14.27 12.54
CA GLY A 44 -9.97 -13.83 13.60
C GLY A 44 -10.03 -12.31 13.79
N THR A 45 -9.83 -11.55 12.72
CA THR A 45 -9.92 -10.09 12.73
C THR A 45 -11.35 -9.63 12.44
N THR A 46 -11.70 -8.45 12.93
CA THR A 46 -12.97 -7.79 12.64
C THR A 46 -12.69 -6.31 12.43
N LEU A 47 -13.19 -5.75 11.32
CA LEU A 47 -13.07 -4.33 11.04
C LEU A 47 -13.99 -3.55 11.99
N GLN A 48 -13.40 -2.71 12.83
CA GLN A 48 -14.10 -1.95 13.87
C GLN A 48 -13.37 -0.64 14.21
N GLY A 49 -13.97 0.18 15.07
CA GLY A 49 -13.38 1.43 15.58
C GLY A 49 -13.17 2.48 14.50
N ASP A 50 -12.17 3.34 14.72
CA ASP A 50 -11.91 4.52 13.90
C ASP A 50 -11.65 4.20 12.43
N LEU A 51 -11.01 3.06 12.14
CA LEU A 51 -10.77 2.64 10.76
C LEU A 51 -12.07 2.30 10.03
N LYS A 52 -13.01 1.62 10.71
CA LYS A 52 -14.34 1.34 10.13
C LYS A 52 -15.07 2.65 9.84
N ALA A 53 -15.08 3.56 10.82
CA ALA A 53 -15.73 4.87 10.67
C ALA A 53 -15.12 5.70 9.53
N ALA A 54 -13.79 5.69 9.38
CA ALA A 54 -13.10 6.36 8.28
C ALA A 54 -13.44 5.74 6.91
N ILE A 55 -13.54 4.41 6.84
CA ILE A 55 -13.96 3.71 5.61
C ILE A 55 -15.40 4.09 5.26
N GLU A 56 -16.32 4.04 6.21
CA GLU A 56 -17.72 4.43 5.99
C GLU A 56 -17.85 5.90 5.60
N ARG A 57 -17.05 6.80 6.20
CA ARG A 57 -16.99 8.22 5.82
C ARG A 57 -16.54 8.42 4.38
N ASP A 58 -15.48 7.73 3.96
CA ASP A 58 -14.82 8.03 2.67
C ASP A 58 -15.37 7.22 1.49
N PHE A 59 -15.94 6.04 1.76
CA PHE A 59 -16.48 5.12 0.75
C PHE A 59 -18.00 4.88 0.89
N GLY A 60 -18.64 5.48 1.91
CA GLY A 60 -20.07 5.35 2.19
C GLY A 60 -20.45 4.08 2.97
N SER A 61 -19.80 2.95 2.70
CA SER A 61 -19.98 1.70 3.44
C SER A 61 -18.76 0.80 3.33
N VAL A 62 -18.63 -0.17 4.24
CA VAL A 62 -17.59 -1.21 4.15
C VAL A 62 -17.75 -2.05 2.88
N ASP A 63 -18.98 -2.36 2.48
CA ASP A 63 -19.24 -3.16 1.26
C ASP A 63 -18.85 -2.40 -0.01
N ASN A 64 -19.13 -1.09 -0.08
CA ASN A 64 -18.67 -0.25 -1.18
C ASN A 64 -17.14 -0.23 -1.25
N PHE A 65 -16.47 -0.07 -0.11
CA PHE A 65 -15.01 -0.14 -0.05
C PHE A 65 -14.49 -1.49 -0.56
N LYS A 66 -15.06 -2.62 -0.10
CA LYS A 66 -14.66 -3.95 -0.56
C LYS A 66 -14.85 -4.11 -2.07
N ALA A 67 -16.00 -3.71 -2.60
CA ALA A 67 -16.27 -3.78 -4.04
C ALA A 67 -15.29 -2.94 -4.86
N GLU A 68 -14.96 -1.73 -4.40
CA GLU A 68 -13.96 -0.89 -5.06
C GLU A 68 -12.55 -1.46 -4.97
N PHE A 69 -12.18 -2.02 -3.82
CA PHE A 69 -10.87 -2.63 -3.58
C PHE A 69 -10.69 -3.91 -4.40
N GLU A 70 -11.71 -4.77 -4.46
CA GLU A 70 -11.76 -5.98 -5.29
C GLU A 70 -11.66 -5.64 -6.76
N LYS A 71 -12.44 -4.65 -7.24
CA LYS A 71 -12.35 -4.17 -8.62
C LYS A 71 -10.96 -3.66 -8.94
N ALA A 72 -10.34 -2.90 -8.05
CA ALA A 72 -8.97 -2.43 -8.22
C ALA A 72 -8.00 -3.62 -8.34
N ALA A 73 -8.03 -4.56 -7.39
CA ALA A 73 -7.16 -5.73 -7.40
C ALA A 73 -7.35 -6.58 -8.68
N ALA A 74 -8.59 -6.82 -9.11
CA ALA A 74 -8.90 -7.65 -10.27
C ALA A 74 -8.55 -6.98 -11.62
N THR A 75 -8.71 -5.67 -11.72
CA THR A 75 -8.43 -4.93 -12.98
C THR A 75 -6.97 -4.55 -13.15
N ARG A 76 -6.11 -4.87 -12.18
CA ARG A 76 -4.67 -4.69 -12.31
C ARG A 76 -4.10 -5.68 -13.32
N PHE A 77 -3.75 -5.20 -14.51
CA PHE A 77 -3.10 -6.02 -15.52
C PHE A 77 -1.61 -6.26 -15.18
N GLY A 78 -1.19 -7.53 -15.26
CA GLY A 78 0.14 -7.99 -14.87
C GLY A 78 0.44 -7.87 -13.36
N SER A 79 1.67 -8.16 -12.95
CA SER A 79 2.04 -8.15 -11.52
C SER A 79 2.00 -6.75 -10.90
N GLY A 80 1.37 -6.63 -9.73
CA GLY A 80 1.24 -5.39 -8.98
C GLY A 80 0.54 -5.56 -7.64
N TRP A 81 0.22 -4.43 -7.01
CA TRP A 81 -0.43 -4.37 -5.71
C TRP A 81 -1.65 -3.44 -5.73
N ALA A 82 -2.67 -3.80 -4.94
CA ALA A 82 -3.79 -2.93 -4.60
C ALA A 82 -3.63 -2.46 -3.15
N TRP A 83 -3.81 -1.16 -2.92
CA TRP A 83 -3.56 -0.53 -1.63
C TRP A 83 -4.76 0.26 -1.15
N LEU A 84 -5.01 0.21 0.16
CA LEU A 84 -5.75 1.24 0.87
C LEU A 84 -4.73 2.23 1.42
N VAL A 85 -4.82 3.49 0.99
CA VAL A 85 -3.88 4.54 1.38
C VAL A 85 -4.61 5.72 2.02
N LEU A 86 -3.95 6.39 2.95
CA LEU A 86 -4.38 7.68 3.46
C LEU A 86 -3.68 8.77 2.64
N LYS A 87 -4.45 9.58 1.91
CA LYS A 87 -3.94 10.69 1.10
C LYS A 87 -4.48 12.01 1.65
N GLY A 88 -3.62 12.75 2.34
CA GLY A 88 -4.08 13.82 3.24
C GLY A 88 -4.88 13.20 4.37
N ASP A 89 -6.08 13.71 4.64
CA ASP A 89 -6.96 13.16 5.68
C ASP A 89 -8.04 12.21 5.14
N LYS A 90 -7.94 11.82 3.86
CA LYS A 90 -8.93 10.99 3.17
C LYS A 90 -8.36 9.64 2.74
N LEU A 91 -9.10 8.57 3.00
CA LEU A 91 -8.79 7.25 2.50
C LEU A 91 -9.08 7.16 1.00
N ALA A 92 -8.19 6.50 0.29
CA ALA A 92 -8.30 6.25 -1.14
C ALA A 92 -7.75 4.87 -1.48
N ARG A 93 -8.26 4.29 -2.58
CA ARG A 93 -7.62 3.14 -3.22
C ARG A 93 -6.44 3.61 -4.08
N GLY A 94 -5.33 2.89 -4.02
CA GLY A 94 -4.11 3.20 -4.76
C GLY A 94 -3.58 2.02 -5.56
N PHE A 95 -2.86 2.33 -6.63
CA PHE A 95 -2.12 1.36 -7.44
C PHE A 95 -0.66 1.76 -7.49
N TYR A 96 0.24 0.82 -7.18
CA TYR A 96 1.66 1.03 -7.35
C TYR A 96 2.31 -0.21 -7.97
N ARG A 97 3.38 0.06 -8.73
CA ARG A 97 4.23 -0.95 -9.36
C ARG A 97 5.66 -0.72 -8.90
#